data_AF-A0A9D7D479-F1
#
_entry.id   AF-A0A9D7D479-F1
#
_cell.length_a   1.000
_cell.length_b   1.000
_cell.length_c   1.000
_cell.angle_alpha   90.00
_cell.angle_beta   90.00
_cell.angle_gamma   90.00
#
_symmetry.space_group_name_H-M   'P 1'
#
loop_
_entity.id
_entity.type
_entity.pdbx_description
1 polymer ?
#
loop_
_entity_poly.entity_id
_entity_poly.type
_entity_poly.pdbx_seq_one_letter_code
_entity_poly.pdbx_strand_id
1 'polypeptide(L)' 'MGKPPQRRASAPGGSDLKERALATIRDAGRPIAAKSIADALSVPADKLAKPLKELRDAGEITKHGDKRATKYSL' A
#
# COMPACT_ATOMS: atom_id res chain seq x y z
N MET A 1 -1.35 -25.54 -27.19
CA MET A 1 -1.43 -24.09 -26.91
C MET A 1 -1.92 -23.91 -25.49
N GLY A 2 -1.02 -23.47 -24.59
CA GLY A 2 -1.27 -23.44 -23.14
C GLY A 2 -2.24 -22.31 -22.75
N LYS A 3 -3.27 -22.67 -21.98
CA LYS A 3 -4.17 -21.72 -21.33
C LYS A 3 -3.35 -20.85 -20.35
N PRO A 4 -3.52 -19.52 -20.31
CA PRO A 4 -2.85 -18.70 -19.31
C PRO A 4 -3.37 -19.07 -17.91
N PRO A 5 -2.53 -19.17 -16.87
CA PRO A 5 -3.02 -19.34 -15.52
C PRO A 5 -3.78 -18.07 -15.13
N GLN A 6 -5.09 -18.22 -14.96
CA GLN A 6 -5.94 -17.28 -14.25
C GLN A 6 -5.32 -17.06 -12.87
N ARG A 7 -4.61 -15.94 -12.72
CA ARG A 7 -4.19 -15.40 -11.44
C ARG A 7 -5.44 -15.34 -10.57
N ARG A 8 -5.44 -16.16 -9.51
CA ARG A 8 -6.51 -16.24 -8.51
C ARG A 8 -6.93 -14.82 -8.14
N ALA A 9 -8.13 -14.44 -8.54
CA ALA A 9 -8.87 -13.35 -7.95
C ALA A 9 -9.19 -13.78 -6.50
N SER A 10 -8.28 -13.50 -5.58
CA SER A 10 -8.54 -13.59 -4.16
C SER A 10 -9.54 -12.50 -3.80
N ALA A 11 -10.60 -12.88 -3.08
CA ALA A 11 -11.69 -11.98 -2.72
C ALA A 11 -11.19 -10.82 -1.83
N PRO A 12 -11.63 -9.56 -2.08
CA PRO A 12 -10.90 -8.39 -1.64
C PRO A 12 -11.51 -7.78 -0.37
N GLY A 13 -10.81 -7.87 0.76
CA GLY A 13 -11.34 -7.32 2.01
C GLY A 13 -10.32 -6.57 2.86
N GLY A 14 -9.11 -7.11 3.00
CA GLY A 14 -8.09 -6.54 3.90
C GLY A 14 -6.66 -6.77 3.42
N SER A 15 -6.34 -7.98 2.98
CA SER A 15 -5.02 -8.32 2.41
C SER A 15 -4.74 -7.55 1.11
N ASP A 16 -5.77 -7.35 0.28
CA ASP A 16 -5.66 -6.60 -0.97
C ASP A 16 -5.29 -5.14 -0.75
N LEU A 17 -5.80 -4.51 0.31
CA LEU A 17 -5.51 -3.10 0.55
C LEU A 17 -4.05 -2.90 0.94
N LYS A 18 -3.51 -3.82 1.75
CA LYS A 18 -2.10 -3.85 2.13
C LYS A 18 -1.22 -4.08 0.90
N GLU A 19 -1.53 -5.10 0.09
CA GLU A 19 -0.74 -5.44 -1.10
C GLU A 19 -0.79 -4.34 -2.16
N ARG A 20 -1.96 -3.73 -2.38
CA ARG A 20 -2.12 -2.58 -3.29
C ARG A 20 -1.41 -1.34 -2.77
N ALA A 21 -1.41 -1.09 -1.46
CA ALA A 21 -0.65 0.01 -0.87
C ALA A 21 0.86 -0.19 -1.06
N LEU A 22 1.37 -1.39 -0.80
CA LEU A 22 2.77 -1.74 -1.03
C LEU A 22 3.15 -1.60 -2.51
N ALA A 23 2.31 -2.10 -3.43
CA ALA A 23 2.51 -1.95 -4.86
C ALA A 23 2.54 -0.47 -5.29
N THR A 24 1.68 0.37 -4.71
CA THR A 24 1.64 1.82 -4.98
C THR A 24 2.92 2.51 -4.50
N ILE A 25 3.42 2.15 -3.30
CA ILE A 25 4.67 2.70 -2.76
C ILE A 25 5.87 2.28 -3.62
N ARG A 26 5.88 1.01 -4.05
CA ARG A 26 6.90 0.46 -4.96
C ARG A 26 6.90 1.15 -6.32
N ASP A 27 5.71 1.34 -6.91
CA ASP A 27 5.54 2.01 -8.20
C ASP A 27 5.94 3.48 -8.16
N ALA A 28 5.64 4.17 -7.05
CA ALA A 28 6.04 5.56 -6.86
C ALA A 28 7.57 5.77 -6.91
N GLY A 29 8.36 4.76 -6.50
CA GLY A 29 9.82 4.80 -6.50
C GLY A 29 10.44 5.91 -5.65
N ARG A 30 9.63 6.60 -4.83
CA ARG A 30 10.01 7.74 -4.00
C ARG A 30 9.11 7.80 -2.75
N PRO A 31 9.55 8.47 -1.67
CA PRO A 31 8.71 8.67 -0.50
C PRO A 31 7.36 9.35 -0.86
N ILE A 32 6.26 8.63 -0.67
CA ILE A 32 4.89 9.06 -1.00
C ILE A 32 4.05 9.22 0.26
N ALA A 33 3.19 10.25 0.31
CA ALA A 33 2.35 10.50 1.47
C ALA A 33 1.21 9.48 1.58
N ALA A 34 0.78 9.14 2.80
CA ALA A 34 -0.38 8.27 3.03
C ALA A 34 -1.64 8.75 2.28
N LYS A 35 -1.85 10.08 2.22
CA LYS A 35 -2.96 10.68 1.46
C LYS A 35 -2.87 10.37 -0.03
N SER A 36 -1.69 10.50 -0.64
CA SER A 36 -1.50 10.16 -2.05
C SER A 36 -1.72 8.67 -2.34
N ILE A 37 -1.34 7.78 -1.41
CA ILE A 37 -1.66 6.34 -1.52
C ILE A 37 -3.18 6.14 -1.43
N ALA A 38 -3.85 6.84 -0.52
CA ALA A 38 -5.30 6.80 -0.34
C ALA A 38 -6.05 7.24 -1.60
N ASP A 39 -5.64 8.37 -2.19
CA ASP A 39 -6.18 8.90 -3.44
C ASP A 39 -5.94 7.93 -4.60
N ALA A 40 -4.72 7.39 -4.76
CA ALA A 40 -4.39 6.42 -5.81
C ALA A 40 -5.23 5.13 -5.72
N LEU A 41 -5.57 4.71 -4.51
CA LEU A 41 -6.40 3.53 -4.27
C LEU A 41 -7.89 3.85 -4.20
N SER A 42 -8.29 5.14 -4.29
CA SER A 42 -9.66 5.61 -4.08
C SER A 42 -10.29 5.07 -2.79
N VAL A 43 -9.52 5.08 -1.70
CA VAL A 43 -9.97 4.64 -0.37
C VAL A 43 -9.74 5.72 0.69
N PRO A 44 -10.51 5.72 1.79
CA PRO A 44 -10.26 6.61 2.91
C PRO A 44 -8.89 6.34 3.56
N ALA A 45 -8.17 7.40 3.93
CA ALA A 45 -6.87 7.29 4.60
C ALA A 45 -6.96 6.53 5.94
N ASP A 46 -8.08 6.62 6.65
CA ASP A 46 -8.33 5.85 7.88
C ASP A 46 -8.25 4.34 7.67
N LYS A 47 -8.68 3.85 6.50
CA LYS A 47 -8.58 2.43 6.14
C LYS A 47 -7.16 2.00 5.80
N LEU A 48 -6.28 2.95 5.44
CA LEU A 48 -4.86 2.69 5.17
C LEU A 48 -3.99 2.75 6.43
N ALA A 49 -4.45 3.36 7.52
CA ALA A 49 -3.67 3.49 8.75
C ALA A 49 -3.22 2.13 9.30
N LYS A 50 -4.12 1.13 9.33
CA LYS A 50 -3.80 -0.22 9.79
C LYS A 50 -2.86 -0.97 8.84
N PRO A 51 -3.14 -1.09 7.52
CA PRO A 51 -2.22 -1.72 6.56
C PRO A 51 -0.83 -1.08 6.51
N LEU A 52 -0.73 0.26 6.54
CA LEU A 52 0.56 0.95 6.53
C LEU A 52 1.36 0.69 7.81
N LYS A 53 0.67 0.59 8.95
CA LYS A 53 1.30 0.17 10.20
C LYS A 53 1.81 -1.26 10.11
N GLU A 54 0.99 -2.20 9.61
CA GLU A 54 1.40 -3.60 9.45
C GLU A 54 2.58 -3.77 8.48
N LEU A 55 2.63 -3.02 7.38
CA LEU A 55 3.77 -3.02 6.46
C LEU A 55 5.04 -2.47 7.12
N ARG A 56 4.91 -1.41 7.91
CA ARG A 56 6.04 -0.84 8.65
C ARG A 56 6.55 -1.80 9.71
N ASP A 57 5.64 -2.39 10.49
CA ASP A 57 5.99 -3.35 11.55
C ASP A 57 6.61 -4.63 10.97
N ALA A 58 6.26 -4.99 9.72
CA ALA A 58 6.89 -6.07 8.96
C ALA A 58 8.25 -5.69 8.33
N GLY A 59 8.66 -4.41 8.37
CA GLY A 59 9.88 -3.94 7.73
C GLY A 59 9.80 -3.81 6.20
N GLU A 60 8.60 -3.85 5.62
CA GLU A 60 8.37 -3.73 4.17
C GLU A 60 8.43 -2.28 3.68
N ILE A 61 8.14 -1.31 4.56
CA ILE A 61 8.15 0.12 4.24
C ILE A 61 8.78 0.93 5.36
N THR A 62 9.46 2.00 4.99
CA THR A 62 10.06 2.97 5.89
C THR A 62 9.19 4.22 5.97
N LYS A 63 8.93 4.70 7.19
CA LYS A 63 8.22 5.95 7.44
C LYS A 63 9.21 7.12 7.48
N HIS A 64 8.99 8.14 6.65
CA HIS A 64 9.75 9.39 6.62
C HIS A 64 8.88 10.57 7.06
N GLY A 65 9.44 11.46 7.88
CA GLY A 65 8.80 12.73 8.25
C GLY A 65 8.10 12.75 9.61
N ASP A 66 7.95 13.96 10.15
CA ASP A 66 7.44 14.22 11.49
C ASP A 66 5.95 14.64 11.47
N LYS A 67 5.16 14.04 12.35
CA LYS A 67 3.73 14.28 12.65
C LYS A 67 2.76 14.44 11.47
N ARG A 68 2.77 15.54 10.73
CA ARG A 68 1.73 15.90 9.74
C ARG A 68 2.10 15.60 8.28
N ALA A 69 3.40 15.42 7.99
CA ALA A 69 3.89 15.15 6.63
C ALA A 69 4.51 13.75 6.53
N THR A 70 3.77 12.74 7.01
CA THR A 70 4.25 11.36 6.96
C THR A 70 4.28 10.85 5.52
N LYS A 71 5.46 10.46 5.07
CA LYS A 71 5.72 9.78 3.79
C LYS A 71 6.18 8.35 4.04
N TYR A 72 6.00 7.49 3.05
CA TYR A 72 6.39 6.09 3.07
C TYR A 72 7.18 5.76 1.82
N SER A 73 8.28 5.04 1.97
CA SER A 73 9.00 4.40 0.86
C SER A 73 9.22 2.92 1.20
N LEU A 74 9.72 2.15 0.24
CA LEU A 74 10.44 0.91 0.56
C LEU A 74 11.67 1.27 1.40
#